data_AF-A0ABD6DB45-F1
#
_entry.id   AF-A0ABD6DB45-F1
#
_cell.length_a   1.000
_cell.length_b   1.000
_cell.length_c   1.000
_cell.angle_alpha   90.00
_cell.angle_beta   90.00
_cell.angle_gamma   90.00
#
_symmetry.space_group_name_H-M   'P 1'
#
loop_
_entity.id
_entity.type
_entity.pdbx_description
1 polymer ?
#
loop_
_entity_poly.entity_id
_entity_poly.type
_entity_poly.pdbx_seq_one_letter_code
_entity_poly.pdbx_strand_id
1 'polypeptide(L)'
;MAAVSERLDTSPERLWIGTGSAIVAALLIGSLLFRELVYGRFLWQYFWGPVVADGNGAQCAIRSGGTVEFGGSAACTQAEAAGQIVAYPGYTIVSEIGYIFTLLFALFGAILLLRRLDLGTDRRFFYALFPFMLFGGALRTIEDAGIAALDAGVEPLISFPVSALIISPFIYVTVFGLTLAAVLVSVRLESADYVDAYEYPLAGIGTTLLVASVGYLTVLGLTTDYVTIYPQVLLVTLAGATLSALLVWKLIGASYPELNAGTGFIGGVVIWAHAVDGMANVVGLDWMPALGAGANLVPKHPVNAAIVNITGAVLPEPILAVTGDAWPFLLVKLAAATFLVWVFNDELFEETPRYTILLLVAVVAVGLGPGTRDMLRATFGV
;
A
#
# COMPACT_ATOMS: atom_id res chain seq x y z
N MET A 1 -34.05 -1.23 -8.35
CA MET A 1 -34.23 -1.28 -6.88
C MET A 1 -33.87 0.09 -6.32
N ALA A 2 -34.78 0.76 -5.60
CA ALA A 2 -34.48 2.07 -4.98
C ALA A 2 -33.26 1.97 -4.05
N ALA A 3 -32.42 3.00 -4.05
CA ALA A 3 -31.23 3.06 -3.22
C ALA A 3 -31.61 3.01 -1.74
N VAL A 4 -30.75 2.46 -0.87
CA VAL A 4 -31.03 2.35 0.57
C VAL A 4 -31.30 3.72 1.20
N SER A 5 -30.62 4.77 0.71
CA SER A 5 -30.85 6.17 1.10
C SER A 5 -32.26 6.66 0.80
N GLU A 6 -32.83 6.29 -0.36
CA GLU A 6 -34.19 6.67 -0.76
C GLU A 6 -35.25 5.97 0.08
N ARG A 7 -34.98 4.73 0.51
CA ARG A 7 -35.89 3.98 1.40
C ARG A 7 -35.89 4.50 2.84
N LEU A 8 -34.79 5.11 3.26
CA LEU A 8 -34.58 5.63 4.61
C LEU A 8 -34.77 7.15 4.69
N ASP A 9 -35.18 7.80 3.60
CA ASP A 9 -35.37 9.26 3.49
C ASP A 9 -34.17 10.08 4.06
N THR A 10 -32.95 9.65 3.73
CA THR A 10 -31.71 10.27 4.22
C THR A 10 -30.72 10.50 3.10
N SER A 11 -29.85 11.51 3.24
CA SER A 11 -28.77 11.74 2.28
C SER A 11 -27.71 10.62 2.36
N PRO A 12 -27.06 10.27 1.24
CA PRO A 12 -25.97 9.29 1.21
C PRO A 12 -24.83 9.60 2.19
N GLU A 13 -24.52 10.88 2.40
CA GLU A 13 -23.50 11.35 3.34
C GLU A 13 -23.89 11.05 4.78
N ARG A 14 -25.15 11.36 5.16
CA ARG A 14 -25.66 11.07 6.50
C ARG A 14 -25.70 9.56 6.76
N LEU A 15 -26.10 8.78 5.76
CA LEU A 15 -26.11 7.31 5.85
C LEU A 15 -24.69 6.75 6.02
N TRP A 16 -23.72 7.24 5.25
CA TRP A 16 -22.32 6.83 5.36
C TRP A 16 -21.76 7.18 6.73
N ILE A 17 -21.91 8.43 7.20
CA ILE A 17 -21.48 8.86 8.53
C ILE A 17 -22.15 8.01 9.62
N GLY A 18 -23.47 7.85 9.57
CA GLY A 18 -24.23 7.07 10.54
C GLY A 18 -23.79 5.61 10.61
N THR A 19 -23.52 5.00 9.45
CA THR A 19 -23.03 3.61 9.36
C THR A 19 -21.63 3.48 9.98
N GLY A 20 -20.71 4.39 9.62
CA GLY A 20 -19.36 4.41 10.19
C GLY A 20 -19.38 4.63 11.70
N SER A 21 -20.17 5.60 12.18
CA SER A 21 -20.34 5.87 13.61
C SER A 21 -20.91 4.67 14.36
N ALA A 22 -21.89 3.96 13.78
CA ALA A 22 -22.46 2.77 14.39
C ALA A 22 -21.44 1.63 14.50
N ILE A 23 -20.64 1.38 13.45
CA ILE A 23 -19.57 0.36 13.47
C ILE A 23 -18.53 0.71 14.54
N VAL A 24 -18.07 1.95 14.57
CA VAL A 24 -17.09 2.42 15.58
C VAL A 24 -17.66 2.29 16.99
N ALA A 25 -18.91 2.73 17.22
CA ALA A 25 -19.56 2.61 18.51
C ALA A 25 -19.71 1.14 18.95
N ALA A 26 -20.09 0.24 18.03
CA ALA A 26 -20.19 -1.19 18.31
C ALA A 26 -18.83 -1.79 18.70
N LEU A 27 -17.75 -1.43 18.00
CA LEU A 27 -16.39 -1.87 18.32
C LEU A 27 -15.89 -1.31 19.65
N LEU A 28 -16.17 -0.03 19.95
CA LEU A 28 -15.79 0.59 21.22
C LEU A 28 -16.57 -0.01 22.41
N ILE A 29 -17.89 -0.08 22.30
CA ILE A 29 -18.76 -0.68 23.34
C ILE A 29 -18.39 -2.16 23.51
N GLY A 30 -18.21 -2.90 22.42
CA GLY A 30 -17.77 -4.29 22.46
C GLY A 30 -16.40 -4.46 23.11
N SER A 31 -15.46 -3.55 22.87
CA SER A 31 -14.13 -3.57 23.51
C SER A 31 -14.17 -3.31 25.01
N LEU A 32 -15.16 -2.54 25.49
CA LEU A 32 -15.38 -2.27 26.91
C LEU A 32 -16.13 -3.42 27.61
N LEU A 33 -17.20 -3.92 26.99
CA LEU A 33 -18.06 -4.95 27.57
C LEU A 33 -17.49 -6.37 27.42
N PHE A 34 -16.78 -6.65 26.32
CA PHE A 34 -16.24 -7.95 25.95
C PHE A 34 -14.75 -7.85 25.62
N ARG A 35 -13.96 -7.32 26.57
CA ARG A 35 -12.56 -6.95 26.38
C ARG A 35 -11.67 -8.07 25.83
N GLU A 36 -11.82 -9.31 26.29
CA GLU A 36 -11.00 -10.41 25.77
C GLU A 36 -11.40 -10.78 24.33
N LEU A 37 -12.69 -10.83 24.04
CA LEU A 37 -13.21 -11.29 22.75
C LEU A 37 -13.07 -10.23 21.65
N VAL A 38 -13.55 -9.01 21.89
CA VAL A 38 -13.57 -7.93 20.88
C VAL A 38 -12.23 -7.22 20.82
N TYR A 39 -11.71 -6.76 21.96
CA TYR A 39 -10.42 -6.07 21.95
C TYR A 39 -9.27 -7.06 21.82
N GLY A 40 -9.22 -8.11 22.63
CA GLY A 40 -8.09 -9.05 22.63
C GLY A 40 -7.99 -9.91 21.36
N ARG A 41 -8.93 -10.85 21.20
CA ARG A 41 -8.89 -11.90 20.17
C ARG A 41 -9.33 -11.43 18.77
N PHE A 42 -9.84 -10.20 18.65
CA PHE A 42 -10.22 -9.63 17.36
C PHE A 42 -9.40 -8.39 16.99
N LEU A 43 -9.64 -7.24 17.63
CA LEU A 43 -8.98 -5.98 17.27
C LEU A 43 -7.46 -6.03 17.50
N TRP A 44 -7.03 -6.48 18.67
CA TRP A 44 -5.62 -6.56 19.03
C TRP A 44 -4.94 -7.67 18.23
N GLN A 45 -5.50 -8.88 18.20
CA GLN A 45 -4.86 -10.00 17.51
C GLN A 45 -4.66 -9.76 16.01
N TYR A 46 -5.64 -9.18 15.32
CA TYR A 46 -5.62 -9.09 13.85
C TYR A 46 -5.27 -7.70 13.30
N PHE A 47 -5.44 -6.62 14.06
CA PHE A 47 -5.27 -5.26 13.54
C PHE A 47 -4.17 -4.49 14.26
N TRP A 48 -4.18 -4.44 15.60
CA TRP A 48 -3.21 -3.62 16.35
C TRP A 48 -1.92 -4.37 16.71
N GLY A 49 -2.01 -5.60 17.19
CA GLY A 49 -0.87 -6.46 17.56
C GLY A 49 0.13 -6.68 16.42
N PRO A 50 -0.30 -6.90 15.16
CA PRO A 50 0.62 -6.97 14.02
C PRO A 50 1.44 -5.68 13.83
N VAL A 51 0.82 -4.52 14.04
CA VAL A 51 1.49 -3.21 13.97
C VAL A 51 2.47 -3.01 15.14
N VAL A 52 2.09 -3.48 16.33
CA VAL A 52 2.99 -3.47 17.50
C VAL A 52 4.21 -4.34 17.26
N ALA A 53 4.05 -5.52 16.65
CA ALA A 53 5.17 -6.40 16.31
C ALA A 53 6.06 -5.79 15.21
N ASP A 54 5.47 -5.31 14.11
CA ASP A 54 6.18 -4.69 12.98
C ASP A 54 6.98 -3.45 13.44
N GLY A 55 6.34 -2.55 14.21
CA GLY A 55 6.97 -1.31 14.69
C GLY A 55 8.03 -1.47 15.78
N ASN A 56 8.25 -2.68 16.29
CA ASN A 56 9.34 -3.02 17.21
C ASN A 56 10.32 -4.03 16.60
N GLY A 57 10.24 -4.31 15.28
CA GLY A 57 11.11 -5.28 14.62
C GLY A 57 10.96 -6.73 15.13
N ALA A 58 9.85 -7.04 15.82
CA ALA A 58 9.66 -8.30 16.50
C ALA A 58 9.02 -9.37 15.59
N GLN A 59 9.41 -10.64 15.76
CA GLN A 59 8.78 -11.75 15.01
C GLN A 59 7.31 -11.99 15.41
N CYS A 60 6.97 -11.72 16.67
CA CYS A 60 5.59 -11.69 17.14
C CYS A 60 5.44 -10.80 18.39
N ALA A 61 4.20 -10.40 18.66
CA ALA A 61 3.78 -9.78 19.91
C ALA A 61 2.85 -10.74 20.67
N ILE A 62 3.17 -11.03 21.92
CA ILE A 62 2.42 -11.91 22.82
C ILE A 62 1.73 -11.05 23.86
N ARG A 63 0.41 -11.14 23.95
CA ARG A 63 -0.38 -10.43 24.96
C ARG A 63 -0.81 -11.36 26.07
N SER A 64 -0.24 -11.13 27.25
CA SER A 64 -0.54 -11.87 28.49
C SER A 64 -0.85 -10.89 29.62
N GLY A 65 -1.94 -11.06 30.36
CA GLY A 65 -2.21 -10.23 31.56
C GLY A 65 -2.32 -8.71 31.35
N GLY A 66 -2.43 -8.23 30.10
CA GLY A 66 -2.44 -6.80 29.77
C GLY A 66 -1.08 -6.20 29.41
N THR A 67 0.01 -6.96 29.55
CA THR A 67 1.33 -6.61 29.02
C THR A 67 1.53 -7.20 27.62
N VAL A 68 2.48 -6.62 26.87
CA VAL A 68 2.92 -7.11 25.57
C VAL A 68 4.38 -7.52 25.70
N GLU A 69 4.67 -8.77 25.37
CA GLU A 69 6.02 -9.32 25.32
C GLU A 69 6.38 -9.65 23.87
N PHE A 70 7.64 -9.44 23.50
CA PHE A 70 8.14 -9.75 22.16
C PHE A 70 8.91 -11.07 22.21
N GLY A 71 8.60 -11.98 21.29
CA GLY A 71 9.17 -13.32 21.26
C GLY A 71 9.73 -13.71 19.89
N GLY A 72 10.68 -14.64 19.90
CA GLY A 72 11.06 -15.38 18.70
C GLY A 72 10.08 -16.53 18.43
N SER A 73 10.15 -17.12 17.23
CA SER A 73 9.20 -18.12 16.72
C SER A 73 8.81 -19.22 17.73
N ALA A 74 9.75 -19.80 18.46
CA ALA A 74 9.47 -20.85 19.44
C ALA A 74 8.61 -20.36 20.62
N ALA A 75 8.87 -19.14 21.11
CA ALA A 75 8.09 -18.53 22.19
C ALA A 75 6.68 -18.17 21.72
N CYS A 76 6.54 -17.68 20.49
CA CYS A 76 5.25 -17.39 19.86
C CYS A 76 4.38 -18.65 19.77
N THR A 77 4.93 -19.74 19.23
CA THR A 77 4.20 -21.01 19.09
C THR A 77 3.81 -21.60 20.46
N GLN A 78 4.68 -21.48 21.46
CA GLN A 78 4.37 -21.94 22.82
C GLN A 78 3.25 -21.11 23.45
N ALA A 79 3.27 -19.79 23.28
CA ALA A 79 2.23 -18.89 23.75
C ALA A 79 0.87 -19.18 23.09
N GLU A 80 0.85 -19.45 21.78
CA GLU A 80 -0.36 -19.87 21.07
C GLU A 80 -0.89 -21.20 21.60
N ALA A 81 -0.02 -22.19 21.81
CA ALA A 81 -0.40 -23.48 22.39
C ALA A 81 -0.95 -23.35 23.82
N ALA A 82 -0.48 -22.34 24.56
CA ALA A 82 -0.99 -21.99 25.89
C ALA A 82 -2.30 -21.18 25.85
N GLY A 83 -2.87 -20.91 24.66
CA GLY A 83 -4.12 -20.17 24.48
C GLY A 83 -3.99 -18.65 24.66
N GLN A 84 -2.77 -18.12 24.69
CA GLN A 84 -2.49 -16.68 24.74
C GLN A 84 -2.79 -16.02 23.39
N ILE A 85 -2.92 -14.69 23.40
CA ILE A 85 -3.18 -13.92 22.19
C ILE A 85 -1.84 -13.53 21.58
N VAL A 86 -1.55 -14.09 20.40
CA VAL A 86 -0.32 -13.83 19.66
C VAL A 86 -0.65 -13.17 18.33
N ALA A 87 0.13 -12.16 17.97
CA ALA A 87 0.02 -11.44 16.71
C ALA A 87 1.36 -11.44 15.98
N TYR A 88 1.32 -11.68 14.68
CA TYR A 88 2.49 -11.69 13.80
C TYR A 88 2.48 -10.45 12.89
N PRO A 89 3.63 -9.88 12.52
CA PRO A 89 3.71 -8.83 11.50
C PRO A 89 3.08 -9.27 10.17
N GLY A 90 2.53 -8.31 9.42
CA GLY A 90 1.90 -8.57 8.14
C GLY A 90 0.39 -8.83 8.25
N TYR A 91 -0.16 -9.53 7.24
CA TYR A 91 -1.61 -9.68 7.09
C TYR A 91 -2.06 -11.12 7.32
N THR A 92 -3.09 -11.28 8.14
CA THR A 92 -3.92 -12.49 8.21
C THR A 92 -5.11 -12.39 7.25
N ILE A 93 -5.74 -13.52 6.91
CA ILE A 93 -7.00 -13.53 6.12
C ILE A 93 -8.08 -12.65 6.78
N VAL A 94 -8.18 -12.68 8.11
CA VAL A 94 -9.15 -11.88 8.86
C VAL A 94 -8.87 -10.38 8.68
N SER A 95 -7.62 -9.97 8.84
CA SER A 95 -7.23 -8.57 8.66
C SER A 95 -7.36 -8.13 7.20
N GLU A 96 -7.03 -8.99 6.24
CA GLU A 96 -7.12 -8.69 4.81
C GLU A 96 -8.58 -8.43 4.40
N ILE A 97 -9.52 -9.29 4.82
CA ILE A 97 -10.95 -9.08 4.62
C ILE A 97 -11.42 -7.79 5.31
N GLY A 98 -10.99 -7.55 6.55
CA GLY A 98 -11.31 -6.33 7.29
C GLY A 98 -10.83 -5.06 6.58
N TYR A 99 -9.63 -5.08 6.01
CA TYR A 99 -9.07 -3.98 5.23
C TYR A 99 -9.79 -3.77 3.90
N ILE A 100 -10.21 -4.84 3.21
CA ILE A 100 -11.03 -4.72 1.99
C ILE A 100 -12.35 -4.00 2.30
N PHE A 101 -13.07 -4.41 3.34
CA PHE A 101 -14.32 -3.74 3.71
C PHE A 101 -14.10 -2.29 4.13
N THR A 102 -13.04 -2.02 4.89
CA THR A 102 -12.66 -0.66 5.29
C THR A 102 -12.33 0.21 4.07
N LEU A 103 -11.57 -0.34 3.11
CA LEU A 103 -11.21 0.34 1.87
C LEU A 103 -12.45 0.66 1.02
N LEU A 104 -13.33 -0.32 0.79
CA LEU A 104 -14.57 -0.09 0.03
C LEU A 104 -15.46 0.97 0.69
N PHE A 105 -15.59 0.92 2.01
CA PHE A 105 -16.32 1.93 2.77
C PHE A 105 -15.66 3.31 2.65
N ALA A 106 -14.34 3.40 2.74
CA ALA A 106 -13.59 4.65 2.60
C ALA A 106 -13.65 5.22 1.18
N LEU A 107 -13.57 4.39 0.13
CA LEU A 107 -13.71 4.80 -1.27
C LEU A 107 -15.09 5.42 -1.50
N PHE A 108 -16.16 4.83 -0.95
CA PHE A 108 -17.48 5.43 -1.02
C PHE A 108 -17.53 6.81 -0.36
N GLY A 109 -16.93 6.95 0.83
CA GLY A 109 -16.78 8.25 1.49
C GLY A 109 -15.98 9.27 0.67
N ALA A 110 -14.90 8.84 0.04
CA ALA A 110 -14.08 9.67 -0.85
C ALA A 110 -14.86 10.13 -2.09
N ILE A 111 -15.72 9.29 -2.68
CA ILE A 111 -16.62 9.70 -3.78
C ILE A 111 -17.56 10.81 -3.33
N LEU A 112 -18.18 10.66 -2.16
CA LEU A 112 -19.08 11.67 -1.60
C LEU A 112 -18.34 12.99 -1.34
N LEU A 113 -17.11 12.91 -0.82
CA LEU A 113 -16.26 14.06 -0.59
C LEU A 113 -15.88 14.77 -1.90
N LEU A 114 -15.44 14.03 -2.92
CA LEU A 114 -15.10 14.58 -4.23
C LEU A 114 -16.31 15.22 -4.90
N ARG A 115 -17.50 14.62 -4.80
CA ARG A 115 -18.76 15.22 -5.28
C ARG A 115 -19.06 16.53 -4.57
N ARG A 116 -18.84 16.60 -3.26
CA ARG A 116 -19.08 17.81 -2.46
C ARG A 116 -18.09 18.93 -2.77
N LEU A 117 -16.85 18.59 -3.13
CA LEU A 117 -15.81 19.54 -3.50
C LEU A 117 -15.80 19.86 -5.01
N ASP A 118 -16.67 19.22 -5.79
CA ASP A 118 -16.71 19.32 -7.26
C ASP A 118 -15.38 18.94 -7.95
N LEU A 119 -14.67 17.95 -7.41
CA LEU A 119 -13.36 17.53 -7.90
C LEU A 119 -13.40 16.18 -8.64
N GLY A 120 -12.31 15.89 -9.36
CA GLY A 120 -12.03 14.57 -9.93
C GLY A 120 -12.82 14.22 -11.18
N THR A 121 -13.33 15.20 -11.92
CA THR A 121 -13.95 14.98 -13.25
C THR A 121 -12.93 14.93 -14.38
N ASP A 122 -11.75 15.52 -14.17
CA ASP A 122 -10.68 15.62 -15.17
C ASP A 122 -9.58 14.57 -14.92
N ARG A 123 -9.07 13.97 -16.00
CA ARG A 123 -7.90 13.07 -16.00
C ARG A 123 -6.65 13.73 -15.39
N ARG A 124 -6.51 15.06 -15.44
CA ARG A 124 -5.43 15.80 -14.78
C ARG A 124 -5.35 15.54 -13.28
N PHE A 125 -6.50 15.34 -12.62
CA PHE A 125 -6.55 15.03 -11.19
C PHE A 125 -5.83 13.72 -10.85
N PHE A 126 -5.96 12.70 -11.70
CA PHE A 126 -5.23 11.43 -11.55
C PHE A 126 -3.72 11.65 -11.54
N TYR A 127 -3.18 12.41 -12.50
CA TYR A 127 -1.75 12.67 -12.58
C TYR A 127 -1.23 13.54 -11.44
N ALA A 128 -2.05 14.47 -10.96
CA ALA A 128 -1.71 15.30 -9.80
C ALA A 128 -1.56 14.48 -8.51
N LEU A 129 -2.28 13.37 -8.38
CA LEU A 129 -2.20 12.46 -7.24
C LEU A 129 -1.09 11.42 -7.35
N PHE A 130 -0.54 11.19 -8.54
CA PHE A 130 0.49 10.16 -8.77
C PHE A 130 1.70 10.25 -7.81
N PRO A 131 2.28 11.44 -7.52
CA PRO A 131 3.40 11.53 -6.59
C PRO A 131 3.06 11.06 -5.16
N PHE A 132 1.80 11.21 -4.71
CA PHE A 132 1.38 10.74 -3.39
C PHE A 132 1.38 9.21 -3.28
N MET A 133 1.15 8.50 -4.39
CA MET A 133 1.16 7.04 -4.43
C MET A 133 2.57 6.49 -4.22
N LEU A 134 3.58 7.15 -4.78
CA LEU A 134 4.99 6.85 -4.54
C LEU A 134 5.42 7.28 -3.14
N PHE A 135 4.97 8.46 -2.68
CA PHE A 135 5.27 8.99 -1.36
C PHE A 135 4.84 8.03 -0.24
N GLY A 136 3.67 7.39 -0.35
CA GLY A 136 3.22 6.42 0.64
C GLY A 136 4.21 5.26 0.83
N GLY A 137 4.76 4.73 -0.26
CA GLY A 137 5.80 3.69 -0.20
C GLY A 137 7.10 4.20 0.40
N ALA A 138 7.56 5.39 -0.02
CA ALA A 138 8.77 6.02 0.51
C ALA A 138 8.67 6.34 2.02
N LEU A 139 7.50 6.81 2.47
CA LEU A 139 7.23 7.06 3.89
C LEU A 139 7.21 5.76 4.69
N ARG A 140 6.71 4.66 4.12
CA ARG A 140 6.79 3.35 4.77
C ARG A 140 8.23 2.85 4.88
N THR A 141 9.08 3.12 3.88
CA THR A 141 10.51 2.78 3.94
C THR A 141 11.28 3.61 4.99
N ILE A 142 10.84 4.83 5.30
CA ILE A 142 11.39 5.60 6.44
C ILE A 142 11.17 4.87 7.76
N GLU A 143 10.02 4.22 7.95
CA GLU A 143 9.84 3.34 9.11
C GLU A 143 10.77 2.14 9.04
N ASP A 144 10.91 1.49 7.87
CA ASP A 144 11.75 0.30 7.75
C ASP A 144 13.21 0.65 8.13
N ALA A 145 13.69 1.83 7.72
CA ALA A 145 14.99 2.37 8.15
C ALA A 145 15.05 2.72 9.64
N GLY A 146 13.92 3.10 10.25
CA GLY A 146 13.80 3.27 11.69
C GLY A 146 13.95 1.96 12.46
N ILE A 147 13.44 0.84 11.92
CA ILE A 147 13.67 -0.50 12.49
C ILE A 147 15.15 -0.88 12.38
N ALA A 148 15.79 -0.63 11.24
CA ALA A 148 17.23 -0.84 11.08
C ALA A 148 18.07 -0.01 12.08
N ALA A 149 17.64 1.22 12.39
CA ALA A 149 18.27 2.03 13.44
C ALA A 149 18.15 1.39 14.84
N LEU A 150 16.97 0.87 15.19
CA LEU A 150 16.74 0.17 16.47
C LEU A 150 17.63 -1.06 16.60
N ASP A 151 17.75 -1.86 15.54
CA ASP A 151 18.63 -3.04 15.52
C ASP A 151 20.11 -2.66 15.70
N ALA A 152 20.50 -1.48 15.22
CA ALA A 152 21.84 -0.90 15.44
C ALA A 152 22.01 -0.21 16.80
N GLY A 153 20.98 -0.21 17.66
CA GLY A 153 21.02 0.44 18.97
C GLY A 153 20.92 1.97 18.92
N VAL A 154 20.40 2.53 17.82
CA VAL A 154 20.22 3.97 17.59
C VAL A 154 18.73 4.33 17.69
N GLU A 155 18.44 5.49 18.27
CA GLU A 155 17.06 5.98 18.32
C GLU A 155 16.59 6.45 16.93
N PRO A 156 15.49 5.91 16.38
CA PRO A 156 14.98 6.32 15.08
C PRO A 156 14.33 7.71 15.14
N LEU A 157 14.24 8.38 13.99
CA LEU A 157 13.58 9.69 13.87
C LEU A 157 12.14 9.68 14.38
N ILE A 158 11.43 8.58 14.13
CA ILE A 158 10.05 8.36 14.56
C ILE A 158 10.00 7.02 15.28
N SER A 159 9.98 7.05 16.61
CA SER A 159 9.89 5.86 17.45
C SER A 159 8.46 5.38 17.66
N PHE A 160 8.31 4.11 18.01
CA PHE A 160 7.03 3.56 18.45
C PHE A 160 6.62 4.22 19.78
N PRO A 161 5.35 4.63 19.99
CA PRO A 161 4.15 4.28 19.22
C PRO A 161 3.80 5.22 18.05
N VAL A 162 4.54 6.32 17.85
CA VAL A 162 4.20 7.30 16.79
C VAL A 162 4.43 6.71 15.40
N SER A 163 5.44 5.85 15.24
CA SER A 163 5.71 5.14 13.98
C SER A 163 4.53 4.29 13.51
N ALA A 164 3.60 3.90 14.39
CA ALA A 164 2.37 3.20 14.01
C ALA A 164 1.57 3.95 12.93
N LEU A 165 1.62 5.29 12.91
CA LEU A 165 0.92 6.11 11.91
C LEU A 165 1.47 5.93 10.48
N ILE A 166 2.69 5.43 10.34
CA ILE A 166 3.35 5.17 9.06
C ILE A 166 3.54 3.67 8.79
N ILE A 167 2.92 2.81 9.60
CA ILE A 167 2.85 1.36 9.39
C ILE A 167 1.48 0.99 8.79
N SER A 168 1.42 -0.04 7.94
CA SER A 168 0.15 -0.54 7.42
C SER A 168 -0.70 -1.17 8.54
N PRO A 169 -2.01 -0.92 8.59
CA PRO A 169 -2.83 -0.19 7.61
C PRO A 169 -2.91 1.33 7.86
N PHE A 170 -2.45 1.85 9.01
CA PHE A 170 -2.66 3.24 9.42
C PHE A 170 -2.03 4.25 8.48
N ILE A 171 -0.94 3.88 7.80
CA ILE A 171 -0.33 4.72 6.77
C ILE A 171 -1.33 5.14 5.68
N TYR A 172 -2.33 4.31 5.34
CA TYR A 172 -3.34 4.69 4.36
C TYR A 172 -4.18 5.88 4.84
N VAL A 173 -4.51 5.94 6.13
CA VAL A 173 -5.23 7.08 6.75
C VAL A 173 -4.33 8.30 6.80
N THR A 174 -3.06 8.13 7.17
CA THR A 174 -2.07 9.21 7.22
C THR A 174 -1.85 9.83 5.84
N VAL A 175 -1.57 9.03 4.82
CA VAL A 175 -1.35 9.50 3.45
C VAL A 175 -2.64 10.12 2.91
N PHE A 176 -3.81 9.50 3.13
CA PHE A 176 -5.09 10.11 2.74
C PHE A 176 -5.31 11.49 3.39
N GLY A 177 -5.02 11.63 4.69
CA GLY A 177 -5.13 12.90 5.40
C GLY A 177 -4.19 13.97 4.84
N LEU A 178 -2.93 13.60 4.55
CA LEU A 178 -1.95 14.50 3.92
C LEU A 178 -2.36 14.88 2.50
N THR A 179 -2.83 13.92 1.70
CA THR A 179 -3.36 14.17 0.35
C THR A 179 -4.59 15.07 0.40
N LEU A 180 -5.53 14.83 1.32
CA LEU A 180 -6.71 15.67 1.47
C LEU A 180 -6.33 17.10 1.87
N ALA A 181 -5.41 17.26 2.83
CA ALA A 181 -4.89 18.58 3.19
C ALA A 181 -4.25 19.29 1.99
N ALA A 182 -3.45 18.58 1.19
CA ALA A 182 -2.86 19.11 -0.04
C ALA A 182 -3.93 19.51 -1.07
N VAL A 183 -4.96 18.69 -1.27
CA VAL A 183 -6.09 19.01 -2.16
C VAL A 183 -6.79 20.29 -1.68
N LEU A 184 -7.09 20.41 -0.39
CA LEU A 184 -7.74 21.60 0.15
C LEU A 184 -6.88 22.86 0.00
N VAL A 185 -5.56 22.76 0.24
CA VAL A 185 -4.62 23.87 0.02
C VAL A 185 -4.58 24.25 -1.47
N SER A 186 -4.47 23.28 -2.36
CA SER A 186 -4.42 23.51 -3.81
C SER A 186 -5.68 24.18 -4.35
N VAL A 187 -6.86 23.71 -3.95
CA VAL A 187 -8.15 24.33 -4.30
C VAL A 187 -8.25 25.74 -3.71
N ARG A 188 -7.74 25.95 -2.50
CA ARG A 188 -7.72 27.29 -1.89
C ARG A 188 -6.84 28.27 -2.67
N LEU A 189 -5.68 27.82 -3.16
CA LEU A 189 -4.76 28.62 -3.96
C LEU A 189 -5.37 29.01 -5.31
N GLU A 190 -6.03 28.07 -5.99
CA GLU A 190 -6.76 28.33 -7.23
C GLU A 190 -7.92 29.30 -6.98
N SER A 191 -8.73 29.08 -5.95
CA SER A 191 -9.87 29.97 -5.59
C SER A 191 -9.48 31.40 -5.22
N ALA A 192 -8.19 31.62 -4.93
CA ALA A 192 -7.62 32.92 -4.57
C ALA A 192 -6.74 33.49 -5.69
N ASP A 193 -6.83 32.94 -6.91
CA ASP A 193 -6.12 33.38 -8.11
C ASP A 193 -4.58 33.39 -7.97
N TYR A 194 -4.01 32.55 -7.09
CA TYR A 194 -2.55 32.37 -6.99
C TYR A 194 -1.98 31.41 -8.03
N VAL A 195 -2.80 30.50 -8.56
CA VAL A 195 -2.42 29.50 -9.56
C VAL A 195 -3.58 29.32 -10.55
N ASP A 196 -3.26 28.94 -11.78
CA ASP A 196 -4.26 28.75 -12.85
C ASP A 196 -5.07 27.46 -12.71
N ALA A 197 -4.52 26.45 -12.03
CA ALA A 197 -5.15 25.15 -11.86
C ALA A 197 -4.67 24.45 -10.58
N TYR A 198 -5.58 23.89 -9.77
CA TYR A 198 -5.24 23.25 -8.50
C TYR A 198 -4.39 21.97 -8.66
N GLU A 199 -4.35 21.36 -9.85
CA GLU A 199 -3.56 20.15 -10.11
C GLU A 199 -2.05 20.41 -10.00
N TYR A 200 -1.57 21.61 -10.35
CA TYR A 200 -0.15 21.97 -10.28
C TYR A 200 0.40 22.00 -8.85
N PRO A 201 -0.16 22.79 -7.90
CA PRO A 201 0.31 22.76 -6.51
C PRO A 201 0.08 21.39 -5.87
N LEU A 202 -0.97 20.64 -6.26
CA LEU A 202 -1.19 19.28 -5.75
C LEU A 202 -0.05 18.33 -6.15
N ALA A 203 0.30 18.30 -7.44
CA ALA A 203 1.44 17.53 -7.94
C ALA A 203 2.76 17.99 -7.28
N GLY A 204 2.92 19.30 -7.11
CA GLY A 204 4.08 19.92 -6.46
C GLY A 204 4.26 19.44 -5.02
N ILE A 205 3.21 19.53 -4.19
CA ILE A 205 3.24 19.08 -2.79
C ILE A 205 3.59 17.59 -2.71
N GLY A 206 2.92 16.73 -3.49
CA GLY A 206 3.20 15.30 -3.49
C GLY A 206 4.63 14.99 -3.92
N THR A 207 5.14 15.69 -4.94
CA THR A 207 6.53 15.54 -5.41
C THR A 207 7.53 16.01 -4.36
N THR A 208 7.27 17.12 -3.67
CA THR A 208 8.13 17.61 -2.58
C THR A 208 8.18 16.61 -1.44
N LEU A 209 7.04 16.05 -1.03
CA LEU A 209 6.99 15.01 0.00
C LEU A 209 7.78 13.76 -0.40
N LEU A 210 7.60 13.28 -1.62
CA LEU A 210 8.34 12.15 -2.16
C LEU A 210 9.87 12.40 -2.18
N VAL A 211 10.30 13.53 -2.75
CA VAL A 211 11.71 13.90 -2.85
C VAL A 211 12.33 14.09 -1.47
N ALA A 212 11.60 14.69 -0.53
CA ALA A 212 12.06 14.82 0.86
C ALA A 212 12.25 13.44 1.51
N SER A 213 11.31 12.51 1.31
CA SER A 213 11.42 11.15 1.87
C SER A 213 12.60 10.36 1.30
N VAL A 214 12.76 10.36 -0.04
CA VAL A 214 13.90 9.68 -0.70
C VAL A 214 15.22 10.37 -0.37
N GLY A 215 15.22 11.71 -0.28
CA GLY A 215 16.37 12.49 0.13
C GLY A 215 16.82 12.17 1.55
N TYR A 216 15.88 12.03 2.49
CA TYR A 216 16.17 11.60 3.86
C TYR A 216 16.79 10.19 3.90
N LEU A 217 16.21 9.21 3.20
CA LEU A 217 16.77 7.85 3.11
C LEU A 217 18.16 7.85 2.48
N THR A 218 18.39 8.69 1.48
CA THR A 218 19.71 8.87 0.86
C THR A 218 20.72 9.46 1.84
N VAL A 219 20.32 10.46 2.64
CA VAL A 219 21.17 11.00 3.70
C VAL A 219 21.51 9.92 4.72
N LEU A 220 20.55 9.10 5.16
CA LEU A 220 20.83 7.97 6.05
C LEU A 220 21.85 7.00 5.44
N GLY A 221 21.63 6.57 4.21
CA GLY A 221 22.53 5.63 3.53
C GLY A 221 23.94 6.18 3.23
N LEU A 222 24.14 7.50 3.29
CA LEU A 222 25.45 8.14 3.14
C LEU A 222 26.12 8.50 4.48
N THR A 223 25.37 8.51 5.58
CA THR A 223 25.85 9.04 6.88
C THR A 223 25.77 8.04 8.03
N THR A 224 25.18 6.88 7.80
CA THR A 224 24.96 5.85 8.83
C THR A 224 25.39 4.48 8.33
N ASP A 225 25.72 3.58 9.26
CA ASP A 225 26.17 2.22 8.95
C ASP A 225 25.00 1.20 8.89
N TYR A 226 23.79 1.61 9.28
CA TYR A 226 22.60 0.74 9.33
C TYR A 226 21.69 0.85 8.09
N VAL A 227 22.01 1.75 7.16
CA VAL A 227 21.32 1.87 5.85
C VAL A 227 22.38 1.74 4.76
N THR A 228 22.16 0.86 3.78
CA THR A 228 23.12 0.63 2.69
C THR A 228 22.49 0.95 1.34
N ILE A 229 23.14 1.78 0.52
CA ILE A 229 22.59 2.13 -0.80
C ILE A 229 23.07 1.13 -1.86
N TYR A 230 22.12 0.49 -2.54
CA TYR A 230 22.32 -0.40 -3.69
C TYR A 230 21.69 0.20 -4.96
N PRO A 231 22.35 1.15 -5.65
CA PRO A 231 21.78 1.80 -6.83
C PRO A 231 21.42 0.83 -7.96
N GLN A 232 22.20 -0.26 -8.09
CA GLN A 232 21.93 -1.31 -9.07
C GLN A 232 20.57 -2.00 -8.86
N VAL A 233 20.10 -2.13 -7.61
CA VAL A 233 18.80 -2.74 -7.29
C VAL A 233 17.67 -1.85 -7.80
N LEU A 234 17.77 -0.54 -7.55
CA LEU A 234 16.82 0.45 -8.08
C LEU A 234 16.78 0.43 -9.61
N LEU A 235 17.95 0.43 -10.25
CA LEU A 235 18.07 0.45 -11.70
C LEU A 235 17.48 -0.82 -12.33
N VAL A 236 17.81 -2.01 -11.82
CA VAL A 236 17.28 -3.28 -12.33
C VAL A 236 15.77 -3.35 -12.13
N THR A 237 15.27 -2.94 -10.97
CA THR A 237 13.83 -2.96 -10.67
C THR A 237 13.05 -2.04 -11.62
N LEU A 238 13.47 -0.78 -11.76
CA LEU A 238 12.79 0.17 -12.64
C LEU A 238 12.94 -0.17 -14.11
N ALA A 239 14.11 -0.64 -14.55
CA ALA A 239 14.31 -1.07 -15.93
C ALA A 239 13.43 -2.29 -16.26
N GLY A 240 13.42 -3.30 -15.39
CA GLY A 240 12.61 -4.49 -15.55
C GLY A 240 11.10 -4.19 -15.56
N ALA A 241 10.63 -3.37 -14.62
CA ALA A 241 9.25 -2.92 -14.57
C ALA A 241 8.85 -2.12 -15.81
N THR A 242 9.71 -1.21 -16.26
CA THR A 242 9.44 -0.37 -17.44
C THR A 242 9.44 -1.19 -18.72
N LEU A 243 10.42 -2.08 -18.91
CA LEU A 243 10.50 -2.93 -20.10
C LEU A 243 9.32 -3.90 -20.18
N SER A 244 8.93 -4.53 -19.07
CA SER A 244 7.78 -5.43 -19.02
C SER A 244 6.46 -4.69 -19.25
N ALA A 245 6.27 -3.52 -18.63
CA ALA A 245 5.09 -2.68 -18.87
C ALA A 245 5.02 -2.19 -20.32
N LEU A 246 6.14 -1.75 -20.90
CA LEU A 246 6.21 -1.33 -22.31
C LEU A 246 5.92 -2.48 -23.27
N LEU A 247 6.38 -3.69 -22.96
CA LEU A 247 6.07 -4.88 -23.75
C LEU A 247 4.56 -5.15 -23.75
N VAL A 248 3.94 -5.20 -22.57
CA VAL A 248 2.48 -5.38 -22.44
C VAL A 248 1.73 -4.26 -23.15
N TRP A 249 2.12 -3.01 -22.95
CA TRP A 249 1.49 -1.86 -23.58
C TRP A 249 1.54 -1.91 -25.11
N LYS A 250 2.69 -2.29 -25.69
CA LYS A 250 2.84 -2.48 -27.14
C LYS A 250 2.03 -3.65 -27.67
N LEU A 251 1.98 -4.76 -26.94
CA LEU A 251 1.16 -5.92 -27.30
C LEU A 251 -0.34 -5.59 -27.32
N ILE A 252 -0.81 -4.84 -26.31
CA ILE A 252 -2.18 -4.32 -26.28
C ILE A 252 -2.43 -3.44 -27.51
N GLY A 253 -1.61 -2.43 -27.75
CA GLY A 253 -1.82 -1.52 -28.88
C GLY A 253 -1.74 -2.19 -30.26
N ALA A 254 -0.96 -3.26 -30.40
CA ALA A 254 -0.79 -3.97 -31.67
C ALA A 254 -1.87 -5.03 -31.94
N SER A 255 -2.37 -5.70 -30.89
CA SER A 255 -3.23 -6.89 -31.04
C SER A 255 -4.62 -6.74 -30.43
N TYR A 256 -4.79 -5.86 -29.43
CA TYR A 256 -6.04 -5.69 -28.69
C TYR A 256 -6.26 -4.21 -28.27
N PRO A 257 -6.27 -3.25 -29.22
CA PRO A 257 -6.36 -1.82 -28.90
C PRO A 257 -7.66 -1.45 -28.16
N GLU A 258 -8.70 -2.26 -28.25
CA GLU A 258 -9.94 -2.11 -27.49
C GLU A 258 -9.73 -2.17 -25.97
N LEU A 259 -8.65 -2.81 -25.48
CA LEU A 259 -8.42 -2.95 -24.04
C LEU A 259 -8.00 -1.63 -23.38
N ASN A 260 -7.34 -0.72 -24.11
CA ASN A 260 -6.83 0.53 -23.55
C ASN A 260 -7.44 1.80 -24.16
N ALA A 261 -8.43 1.66 -25.05
CA ALA A 261 -9.13 2.79 -25.67
C ALA A 261 -9.71 3.75 -24.61
N GLY A 262 -10.42 3.20 -23.62
CA GLY A 262 -11.02 3.95 -22.50
C GLY A 262 -10.03 4.74 -21.66
N THR A 263 -9.05 4.03 -21.11
CA THR A 263 -8.12 4.58 -20.13
C THR A 263 -7.06 5.51 -20.74
N GLY A 264 -6.70 5.34 -22.01
CA GLY A 264 -5.57 6.05 -22.61
C GLY A 264 -4.28 5.88 -21.79
N PHE A 265 -3.48 6.94 -21.67
CA PHE A 265 -2.21 6.88 -20.95
C PHE A 265 -2.33 6.49 -19.46
N ILE A 266 -3.49 6.70 -18.81
CA ILE A 266 -3.76 6.25 -17.44
C ILE A 266 -3.59 4.73 -17.34
N GLY A 267 -4.05 3.97 -18.35
CA GLY A 267 -3.89 2.52 -18.36
C GLY A 267 -2.43 2.08 -18.43
N GLY A 268 -1.58 2.85 -19.12
CA GLY A 268 -0.14 2.63 -19.14
C GLY A 268 0.49 2.82 -17.75
N VAL A 269 0.05 3.86 -17.02
CA VAL A 269 0.47 4.11 -15.62
C VAL A 269 0.01 2.97 -14.70
N VAL A 270 -1.21 2.45 -14.85
CA VAL A 270 -1.71 1.28 -14.10
C VAL A 270 -0.84 0.05 -14.34
N ILE A 271 -0.55 -0.29 -15.60
CA ILE A 271 0.28 -1.44 -15.92
C ILE A 271 1.70 -1.27 -15.35
N TRP A 272 2.28 -0.08 -15.51
CA TRP A 272 3.61 0.23 -14.97
C TRP A 272 3.66 0.16 -13.44
N ALA A 273 2.65 0.69 -12.75
CA ALA A 273 2.54 0.64 -11.29
C ALA A 273 2.58 -0.79 -10.74
N HIS A 274 1.82 -1.70 -11.36
CA HIS A 274 1.80 -3.11 -10.98
C HIS A 274 3.08 -3.85 -11.43
N ALA A 275 3.72 -3.41 -12.53
CA ALA A 275 5.02 -3.92 -12.95
C ALA A 275 6.13 -3.56 -11.95
N VAL A 276 6.11 -2.35 -11.37
CA VAL A 276 7.06 -1.93 -10.32
C VAL A 276 6.93 -2.84 -9.11
N ASP A 277 5.71 -3.12 -8.66
CA ASP A 277 5.45 -4.04 -7.55
C ASP A 277 5.89 -5.48 -7.83
N GLY A 278 5.50 -6.00 -9.00
CA GLY A 278 5.90 -7.32 -9.45
C GLY A 278 7.43 -7.47 -9.53
N MET A 279 8.10 -6.48 -10.13
CA MET A 279 9.54 -6.50 -10.31
C MET A 279 10.29 -6.29 -8.99
N ALA A 280 9.80 -5.43 -8.10
CA ALA A 280 10.39 -5.24 -6.78
C ALA A 280 10.37 -6.54 -5.97
N ASN A 281 9.30 -7.33 -6.08
CA ASN A 281 9.22 -8.65 -5.47
C ASN A 281 10.19 -9.66 -6.10
N VAL A 282 10.27 -9.72 -7.44
CA VAL A 282 11.26 -10.56 -8.13
C VAL A 282 12.67 -10.22 -7.68
N VAL A 283 13.04 -8.94 -7.78
CA VAL A 283 14.40 -8.49 -7.44
C VAL A 283 14.69 -8.71 -5.96
N GLY A 284 13.74 -8.35 -5.11
CA GLY A 284 13.82 -8.39 -3.67
C GLY A 284 13.96 -9.78 -3.06
N LEU A 285 13.22 -10.75 -3.60
CA LEU A 285 13.17 -12.12 -3.07
C LEU A 285 14.29 -12.98 -3.67
N ASP A 286 14.51 -12.91 -4.98
CA ASP A 286 15.37 -13.86 -5.69
C ASP A 286 16.72 -13.30 -6.13
N TRP A 287 16.78 -12.02 -6.54
CA TRP A 287 17.94 -11.50 -7.29
C TRP A 287 18.87 -10.60 -6.49
N MET A 288 18.50 -10.17 -5.29
CA MET A 288 19.37 -9.32 -4.48
C MET A 288 20.75 -9.95 -4.20
N PRO A 289 20.90 -11.26 -3.89
CA PRO A 289 22.21 -11.88 -3.73
C PRO A 289 23.06 -11.81 -5.01
N ALA A 290 22.44 -12.02 -6.18
CA ALA A 290 23.12 -11.92 -7.47
C ALA A 290 23.54 -10.48 -7.81
N LEU A 291 22.83 -9.48 -7.26
CA LEU A 291 23.15 -8.06 -7.36
C LEU A 291 24.13 -7.55 -6.29
N GLY A 292 24.63 -8.45 -5.42
CA GLY A 292 25.56 -8.11 -4.35
C GLY A 292 24.93 -7.32 -3.20
N ALA A 293 23.60 -7.40 -3.02
CA ALA A 293 22.84 -6.64 -2.03
C ALA A 293 22.39 -7.44 -0.79
N GLY A 294 22.79 -8.71 -0.65
CA GLY A 294 22.31 -9.60 0.42
C GLY A 294 20.83 -9.99 0.24
N ALA A 295 20.26 -10.80 1.12
CA ALA A 295 18.81 -11.09 1.11
C ALA A 295 18.09 -10.12 2.05
N ASN A 296 17.01 -9.46 1.60
CA ASN A 296 16.35 -8.39 2.38
C ASN A 296 14.81 -8.41 2.38
N LEU A 297 14.15 -9.21 1.54
CA LEU A 297 12.69 -9.24 1.47
C LEU A 297 12.12 -10.61 1.84
N VAL A 298 10.94 -10.57 2.47
CA VAL A 298 10.10 -11.72 2.81
C VAL A 298 8.66 -11.36 2.44
N PRO A 299 7.87 -12.27 1.84
CA PRO A 299 6.49 -11.99 1.48
C PRO A 299 5.62 -11.63 2.69
N LYS A 300 5.05 -10.42 2.72
CA LYS A 300 4.14 -9.97 3.80
C LYS A 300 2.65 -10.25 3.53
N HIS A 301 2.26 -10.51 2.28
CA HIS A 301 0.86 -10.78 1.89
C HIS A 301 0.60 -12.27 1.64
N PRO A 302 -0.55 -12.83 2.09
CA PRO A 302 -0.88 -14.24 1.90
C PRO A 302 -0.85 -14.70 0.44
N VAL A 303 -1.34 -13.86 -0.48
CA VAL A 303 -1.36 -14.18 -1.92
C VAL A 303 0.07 -14.27 -2.49
N ASN A 304 0.94 -13.34 -2.11
CA ASN A 304 2.35 -13.37 -2.53
C ASN A 304 3.06 -14.62 -1.98
N ALA A 305 2.90 -14.88 -0.68
CA ALA A 305 3.44 -16.06 -0.04
C ALA A 305 2.93 -17.37 -0.67
N ALA A 306 1.64 -17.42 -1.04
CA ALA A 306 1.07 -18.57 -1.72
C ALA A 306 1.68 -18.79 -3.11
N ILE A 307 1.86 -17.73 -3.90
CA ILE A 307 2.46 -17.81 -5.25
C ILE A 307 3.90 -18.33 -5.16
N VAL A 308 4.71 -17.77 -4.26
CA VAL A 308 6.09 -18.20 -3.99
C VAL A 308 6.12 -19.68 -3.58
N ASN A 309 5.34 -20.06 -2.56
CA ASN A 309 5.31 -21.44 -2.05
C ASN A 309 4.85 -22.46 -3.10
N ILE A 310 3.83 -22.13 -3.90
CA ILE A 310 3.35 -23.02 -4.97
C ILE A 310 4.40 -23.15 -6.06
N THR A 311 5.06 -22.05 -6.44
CA THR A 311 6.08 -22.05 -7.48
C THR A 311 7.29 -22.88 -7.06
N GLY A 312 7.78 -22.70 -5.83
CA GLY A 312 8.85 -23.50 -5.24
C GLY A 312 8.50 -25.00 -5.11
N ALA A 313 7.22 -25.34 -4.97
CA ALA A 313 6.76 -26.73 -4.91
C ALA A 313 6.56 -27.38 -6.30
N VAL A 314 6.31 -26.58 -7.35
CA VAL A 314 5.92 -27.07 -8.69
C VAL A 314 7.09 -27.06 -9.67
N LEU A 315 7.98 -26.07 -9.62
CA LEU A 315 9.10 -25.99 -10.54
C LEU A 315 10.22 -26.96 -10.13
N PRO A 316 10.84 -27.69 -11.09
CA PRO A 316 12.01 -28.52 -10.80
C PRO A 316 13.19 -27.70 -10.25
N GLU A 317 13.95 -28.28 -9.32
CA GLU A 317 15.11 -27.63 -8.68
C GLU A 317 16.10 -26.99 -9.68
N PRO A 318 16.47 -27.61 -10.83
CA PRO A 318 17.41 -26.99 -11.76
C PRO A 318 16.88 -25.70 -12.42
N ILE A 319 15.56 -25.55 -12.52
CA ILE A 319 14.90 -24.35 -13.04
C ILE A 319 14.83 -23.31 -11.92
N LEU A 320 14.34 -23.70 -10.74
CA LEU A 320 14.26 -22.82 -9.57
C LEU A 320 15.61 -22.20 -9.19
N ALA A 321 16.69 -22.99 -9.23
CA ALA A 321 18.04 -22.51 -8.91
C ALA A 321 18.54 -21.40 -9.83
N VAL A 322 17.95 -21.27 -11.03
CA VAL A 322 18.33 -20.26 -12.04
C VAL A 322 17.32 -19.12 -12.12
N THR A 323 16.03 -19.44 -11.99
CA THR A 323 14.96 -18.44 -12.17
C THR A 323 14.55 -17.78 -10.86
N GLY A 324 14.64 -18.48 -9.72
CA GLY A 324 13.91 -18.12 -8.52
C GLY A 324 12.42 -18.48 -8.62
N ASP A 325 11.63 -18.12 -7.61
CA ASP A 325 10.22 -18.47 -7.46
C ASP A 325 9.25 -17.28 -7.46
N ALA A 326 9.75 -16.04 -7.57
CA ALA A 326 8.95 -14.83 -7.50
C ALA A 326 8.45 -14.30 -8.88
N TRP A 327 9.01 -14.76 -10.01
CA TRP A 327 8.59 -14.31 -11.36
C TRP A 327 7.09 -14.44 -11.67
N PRO A 328 6.39 -15.51 -11.24
CA PRO A 328 4.95 -15.61 -11.46
C PRO A 328 4.16 -14.46 -10.83
N PHE A 329 4.66 -13.84 -9.76
CA PHE A 329 4.01 -12.67 -9.15
C PHE A 329 3.96 -11.47 -10.12
N LEU A 330 5.04 -11.20 -10.84
CA LEU A 330 5.07 -10.17 -11.89
C LEU A 330 4.05 -10.47 -13.00
N LEU A 331 3.99 -11.71 -13.47
CA LEU A 331 3.04 -12.10 -14.53
C LEU A 331 1.58 -11.95 -14.07
N VAL A 332 1.27 -12.36 -12.85
CA VAL A 332 -0.06 -12.21 -12.24
C VAL A 332 -0.40 -10.72 -12.11
N LYS A 333 0.54 -9.89 -11.65
CA LYS A 333 0.34 -8.43 -11.53
C LYS A 333 0.08 -7.77 -12.88
N LEU A 334 0.84 -8.12 -13.92
CA LEU A 334 0.63 -7.61 -15.27
C LEU A 334 -0.73 -8.04 -15.83
N ALA A 335 -1.10 -9.32 -15.68
CA ALA A 335 -2.39 -9.82 -16.12
C ALA A 335 -3.56 -9.12 -15.39
N ALA A 336 -3.46 -8.98 -14.06
CA ALA A 336 -4.47 -8.30 -13.26
C ALA A 336 -4.59 -6.81 -13.64
N ALA A 337 -3.47 -6.12 -13.86
CA ALA A 337 -3.46 -4.73 -14.30
C ALA A 337 -4.07 -4.57 -15.69
N THR A 338 -3.73 -5.43 -16.65
CA THR A 338 -4.36 -5.45 -17.98
C THR A 338 -5.87 -5.69 -17.90
N PHE A 339 -6.30 -6.63 -17.06
CA PHE A 339 -7.73 -6.87 -16.82
C PHE A 339 -8.43 -5.64 -16.26
N LEU A 340 -7.84 -4.96 -15.27
CA LEU A 340 -8.40 -3.73 -14.70
C LEU A 340 -8.49 -2.62 -15.75
N VAL A 341 -7.45 -2.44 -16.56
CA VAL A 341 -7.44 -1.46 -17.67
C VAL A 341 -8.57 -1.74 -18.66
N TRP A 342 -8.81 -3.02 -19.00
CA TRP A 342 -9.91 -3.43 -19.87
C TRP A 342 -11.29 -3.13 -19.27
N VAL A 343 -11.46 -3.28 -17.96
CA VAL A 343 -12.74 -3.00 -17.28
C VAL A 343 -13.09 -1.51 -17.35
N PHE A 344 -12.11 -0.60 -17.35
CA PHE A 344 -12.34 0.86 -17.40
C PHE A 344 -12.42 1.39 -18.84
N ASN A 345 -13.56 1.15 -19.49
CA ASN A 345 -13.85 1.58 -20.86
C ASN A 345 -14.25 3.08 -20.97
N ASP A 346 -14.41 3.59 -22.20
CA ASP A 346 -14.79 4.99 -22.46
C ASP A 346 -16.15 5.36 -21.83
N GLU A 347 -17.11 4.44 -21.86
CA GLU A 347 -18.46 4.63 -21.28
C GLU A 347 -18.38 4.98 -19.78
N LEU A 348 -17.53 4.29 -19.02
CA LEU A 348 -17.33 4.61 -17.60
C LEU A 348 -16.71 5.99 -17.37
N PHE A 349 -15.85 6.47 -18.27
CA PHE A 349 -15.30 7.82 -18.19
C PHE A 349 -16.33 8.89 -18.55
N GLU A 350 -17.26 8.60 -19.45
CA GLU A 350 -18.32 9.53 -19.86
C GLU A 350 -19.46 9.58 -18.83
N GLU A 351 -19.94 8.43 -18.36
CA GLU A 351 -21.09 8.35 -17.45
C GLU A 351 -20.72 8.68 -16.01
N THR A 352 -19.55 8.22 -15.55
CA THR A 352 -19.15 8.32 -14.14
C THR A 352 -17.68 8.74 -13.95
N PRO A 353 -17.24 9.87 -14.53
CA PRO A 353 -15.83 10.27 -14.57
C PRO A 353 -15.15 10.28 -13.19
N ARG A 354 -15.83 10.85 -12.17
CA ARG A 354 -15.31 10.91 -10.79
C ARG A 354 -15.09 9.53 -10.17
N TYR A 355 -16.00 8.61 -10.42
CA TYR A 355 -15.92 7.24 -9.91
C TYR A 355 -14.75 6.52 -10.58
N THR A 356 -14.68 6.61 -11.90
CA THR A 356 -13.65 5.99 -12.73
C THR A 356 -12.25 6.49 -12.35
N ILE A 357 -12.06 7.80 -12.22
CA ILE A 357 -10.78 8.40 -11.82
C ILE A 357 -10.37 7.95 -10.41
N LEU A 358 -11.29 7.98 -9.44
CA LEU A 358 -10.97 7.56 -8.07
C LEU A 358 -10.59 6.07 -8.01
N LEU A 359 -11.29 5.20 -8.74
CA LEU A 359 -10.94 3.79 -8.77
C LEU A 359 -9.59 3.53 -9.43
N LEU A 360 -9.28 4.23 -10.53
CA LEU A 360 -7.96 4.12 -11.16
C LEU A 360 -6.85 4.64 -10.23
N VAL A 361 -7.08 5.73 -9.49
CA VAL A 361 -6.20 6.20 -8.42
C VAL A 361 -5.99 5.11 -7.37
N ALA A 362 -7.05 4.45 -6.93
CA ALA A 362 -6.98 3.37 -5.94
C ALA A 362 -6.20 2.16 -6.47
N VAL A 363 -6.43 1.76 -7.73
CA VAL A 363 -5.69 0.66 -8.39
C VAL A 363 -4.20 0.97 -8.44
N VAL A 364 -3.82 2.17 -8.89
CA VAL A 364 -2.41 2.57 -8.93
C VAL A 364 -1.80 2.63 -7.53
N ALA A 365 -2.54 3.12 -6.53
CA ALA A 365 -2.06 3.14 -5.14
C ALA A 365 -1.83 1.72 -4.59
N VAL A 366 -2.66 0.73 -4.96
CA VAL A 366 -2.47 -0.68 -4.59
C VAL A 366 -1.25 -1.31 -5.28
N GLY A 367 -0.87 -0.84 -6.47
CA GLY A 367 0.39 -1.24 -7.12
C GLY A 367 1.61 -0.50 -6.56
N LEU A 368 1.64 0.82 -6.66
CA LEU A 368 2.78 1.64 -6.28
C LEU A 368 3.03 1.72 -4.78
N GLY A 369 2.02 1.60 -3.92
CA GLY A 369 2.21 1.60 -2.48
C GLY A 369 3.21 0.52 -2.02
N PRO A 370 2.88 -0.78 -2.19
CA PRO A 370 3.81 -1.87 -1.90
C PRO A 370 5.03 -1.85 -2.83
N GLY A 371 4.85 -1.61 -4.13
CA GLY A 371 5.97 -1.67 -5.08
C GLY A 371 7.05 -0.62 -4.83
N THR A 372 6.67 0.61 -4.45
CA THR A 372 7.64 1.66 -4.10
C THR A 372 8.31 1.34 -2.78
N ARG A 373 7.57 0.84 -1.78
CA ARG A 373 8.14 0.41 -0.50
C ARG A 373 9.17 -0.69 -0.72
N ASP A 374 8.80 -1.78 -1.38
CA ASP A 374 9.67 -2.95 -1.58
C ASP A 374 10.90 -2.59 -2.39
N MET A 375 10.73 -1.80 -3.47
CA MET A 375 11.84 -1.29 -4.27
C MET A 375 12.80 -0.43 -3.46
N LEU A 376 12.30 0.56 -2.70
CA LEU A 376 13.16 1.45 -1.91
C LEU A 376 13.78 0.72 -0.72
N ARG A 377 13.03 -0.15 -0.06
CA ARG A 377 13.52 -1.01 1.03
C ARG A 377 14.70 -1.87 0.57
N ALA A 378 14.54 -2.55 -0.57
CA ALA A 378 15.62 -3.31 -1.21
C ALA A 378 16.81 -2.42 -1.61
N THR A 379 16.53 -1.22 -2.13
CA THR A 379 17.57 -0.24 -2.54
C THR A 379 18.37 0.29 -1.35
N PHE A 380 17.74 0.46 -0.19
CA PHE A 380 18.35 1.02 1.01
C PHE A 380 18.82 -0.05 2.01
N GLY A 381 18.64 -1.34 1.72
CA GLY A 381 19.14 -2.44 2.55
C GLY A 381 18.52 -2.49 3.95
N VAL A 382 17.28 -2.01 4.10
CA VAL A 382 16.52 -1.95 5.37
C VAL A 382 15.34 -2.92 5.39
#